data_AF-A0A820KRG1-F1
#
_entry.id   AF-A0A820KRG1-F1
#
_cell.length_a   1.000
_cell.length_b   1.000
_cell.length_c   1.000
_cell.angle_alpha   90.00
_cell.angle_beta   90.00
_cell.angle_gamma   90.00
#
_symmetry.space_group_name_H-M   'P 1'
#
loop_
_entity.id
_entity.type
_entity.pdbx_description
1 polymer ?
#
loop_
_entity_poly.entity_id
_entity_poly.type
_entity_poly.pdbx_seq_one_letter_code
_entity_poly.pdbx_strand_id
1 'polypeptide(L)'
;MLVLISVDYVSILSIEHFLVPVIRPNTVRLRMPVWVTDFQFLDERNRCLVVTGHHQIRLYDPQASARRPVQEIDFEQCPIMSLALLHSSNNERFLVGNTQGEMAQFDIKHLSSIVHKYRGVIGSIRSIDTHPTLPLIASASIDQYVRIHDADTHRQVSK
;
A
#
# COMPACT_ATOMS: atom_id res chain seq x y z
N MET A 1 -25.33 3.31 13.87
CA MET A 1 -23.91 3.19 14.27
C MET A 1 -23.08 3.47 13.01
N LEU A 2 -22.82 4.75 12.75
CA LEU A 2 -22.06 5.21 11.59
C LEU A 2 -20.58 5.04 11.90
N VAL A 3 -19.89 4.17 11.15
CA VAL A 3 -18.43 4.14 11.15
C VAL A 3 -17.98 5.35 10.36
N LEU A 4 -17.50 6.37 11.06
CA LEU A 4 -16.83 7.53 10.47
C LEU A 4 -15.53 7.01 9.84
N ILE A 5 -15.53 6.88 8.52
CA ILE A 5 -14.30 6.74 7.74
C ILE A 5 -13.60 8.09 7.88
N SER A 6 -12.53 8.14 8.68
CA SER A 6 -11.69 9.33 8.83
C SER A 6 -10.96 9.56 7.51
N VAL A 7 -11.63 10.20 6.56
CA VAL A 7 -10.94 10.85 5.45
C VAL A 7 -10.53 12.21 6.00
N ASP A 8 -9.34 12.27 6.59
CA ASP A 8 -8.82 13.50 7.16
C ASP A 8 -8.76 14.60 6.09
N TYR A 9 -9.36 15.75 6.40
CA TYR A 9 -9.44 16.95 5.53
C TYR A 9 -8.05 17.45 5.10
N VAL A 10 -7.00 17.10 5.84
CA VAL A 10 -5.59 17.43 5.55
C VAL A 10 -5.09 16.72 4.29
N SER A 11 -5.60 15.53 4.00
CA SER A 11 -5.20 14.72 2.84
C SER A 11 -5.55 15.38 1.51
N ILE A 12 -6.60 16.21 1.47
CA ILE A 12 -7.12 16.81 0.23
C ILE A 12 -6.28 18.01 -0.22
N LEU A 13 -5.74 18.80 0.71
CA LEU A 13 -4.90 19.98 0.39
C LEU A 13 -3.47 19.60 -0.07
N SER A 14 -2.95 18.45 0.37
CA SER A 14 -1.63 17.96 -0.07
C SER A 14 -1.63 17.38 -1.49
N ILE A 15 -2.79 17.10 -2.08
CA ILE A 15 -2.91 16.55 -3.45
C ILE A 15 -2.45 17.56 -4.51
N GLU A 16 -2.66 18.87 -4.31
CA GLU A 16 -2.29 19.87 -5.31
C GLU A 16 -0.76 19.97 -5.55
N HIS A 17 0.05 19.55 -4.58
CA HIS A 17 1.51 19.56 -4.71
C HIS A 17 2.07 18.28 -5.35
N PHE A 18 1.27 17.22 -5.50
CA PHE A 18 1.72 15.94 -6.07
C PHE A 18 1.24 15.75 -7.51
N LEU A 19 1.68 16.65 -8.40
CA LEU A 19 1.55 16.42 -9.84
C LEU A 19 2.45 15.24 -10.24
N VAL A 20 1.81 14.13 -10.62
CA VAL A 20 2.48 12.90 -11.03
C VAL A 20 3.50 13.19 -12.14
N PRO A 21 4.79 12.85 -11.96
CA PRO A 21 5.82 13.23 -12.90
C PRO A 21 5.74 12.51 -14.24
N VAL A 22 6.30 13.15 -15.26
CA VAL A 22 6.46 12.59 -16.61
C VAL A 22 7.33 11.33 -16.52
N ILE A 23 6.73 10.18 -16.83
CA ILE A 23 7.40 8.88 -16.82
C ILE A 23 8.37 8.81 -18.00
N ARG A 24 9.55 8.23 -17.78
CA ARG A 24 10.45 7.89 -18.89
C ARG A 24 9.76 6.88 -19.82
N PRO A 25 9.90 7.02 -21.14
CA PRO A 25 9.38 6.05 -22.07
C PRO A 25 9.98 4.66 -21.78
N ASN A 26 9.18 3.61 -21.92
CA ASN A 26 9.67 2.24 -21.83
C ASN A 26 10.64 1.92 -23.00
N THR A 27 11.19 0.71 -23.05
CA THR A 27 12.09 0.25 -24.14
C THR A 27 11.53 0.51 -25.54
N VAL A 28 10.20 0.55 -25.68
CA VAL A 28 9.45 0.76 -26.93
C VAL A 28 9.11 2.24 -27.18
N ARG A 29 9.63 3.16 -26.36
CA ARG A 29 9.37 4.60 -26.42
C ARG A 29 7.89 5.00 -26.32
N LEU A 30 7.05 4.13 -25.76
CA LEU A 30 5.63 4.42 -25.51
C LEU A 30 5.47 5.07 -24.12
N ARG A 31 4.57 6.04 -24.04
CA ARG A 31 4.13 6.63 -22.77
C ARG A 31 3.23 5.61 -22.06
N MET A 32 3.77 4.92 -21.06
CA MET A 32 2.96 4.03 -20.22
C MET A 32 1.95 4.89 -19.43
N PRO A 33 0.65 4.53 -19.42
CA PRO A 33 -0.30 5.21 -18.54
C PRO A 33 0.07 4.91 -17.08
N VAL A 34 0.06 5.96 -16.26
CA VAL A 34 0.17 5.81 -14.81
C VAL A 34 -1.11 5.16 -14.31
N TRP A 35 -1.00 3.95 -13.78
CA TRP A 35 -2.12 3.27 -13.13
C TRP A 35 -1.87 3.18 -11.64
N VAL A 36 -2.01 4.31 -10.94
CA VAL A 36 -1.98 4.34 -9.48
C VAL A 36 -3.30 3.77 -8.98
N THR A 37 -3.21 2.79 -8.09
CA THR A 37 -4.39 2.13 -7.51
C THR A 37 -4.65 2.59 -6.09
N ASP A 38 -3.59 2.87 -5.33
CA ASP A 38 -3.68 3.37 -3.95
C ASP A 38 -2.39 4.12 -3.54
N PHE A 39 -2.47 4.94 -2.50
CA PHE A 39 -1.33 5.67 -1.94
C PHE A 39 -1.52 6.06 -0.47
N GLN A 40 -0.42 6.24 0.26
CA GLN A 40 -0.46 6.66 1.67
C GLN A 40 0.74 7.52 2.05
N PHE A 41 0.51 8.55 2.86
CA PHE A 41 1.58 9.37 3.44
C PHE A 41 2.21 8.67 4.65
N LEU A 42 3.53 8.73 4.74
CA LEU A 42 4.30 8.08 5.80
C LEU A 42 4.55 8.98 7.00
N ASP A 43 4.81 10.27 6.74
CA ASP A 43 5.29 11.21 7.74
C ASP A 43 5.02 12.67 7.37
N GLU A 44 5.31 13.57 8.31
CA GLU A 44 5.25 15.03 8.15
C GLU A 44 6.23 15.57 7.10
N ARG A 45 7.19 14.75 6.62
CA ARG A 45 8.08 15.11 5.51
C ARG A 45 7.41 14.92 4.16
N ASN A 46 6.14 14.53 4.15
CA ASN A 46 5.34 14.24 2.96
C ASN A 46 5.94 13.12 2.10
N ARG A 47 6.69 12.18 2.70
CA ARG A 47 7.03 10.95 1.98
C ARG A 47 5.75 10.18 1.71
N CYS A 48 5.58 9.68 0.49
CA CYS A 48 4.39 8.92 0.13
C CYS A 48 4.77 7.58 -0.50
N LEU A 49 4.01 6.57 -0.11
CA LEU A 49 4.05 5.25 -0.69
C LEU A 49 2.91 5.15 -1.70
N VAL A 50 3.22 4.63 -2.88
CA VAL A 50 2.30 4.55 -4.01
C VAL A 50 2.34 3.14 -4.55
N VAL A 51 1.17 2.53 -4.75
CA VAL A 51 1.04 1.23 -5.41
C VAL A 51 0.35 1.38 -6.75
N THR A 52 0.68 0.47 -7.66
CA THR A 52 0.20 0.56 -9.04
C THR A 52 -0.43 -0.75 -9.52
N GLY A 53 -1.27 -0.64 -10.54
CA GLY A 53 -1.82 -1.78 -11.27
C GLY A 53 -0.77 -2.53 -12.10
N HIS A 54 0.42 -1.96 -12.28
CA HIS A 54 1.56 -2.62 -12.92
C HIS A 54 2.44 -3.33 -11.90
N HIS A 55 1.87 -3.91 -10.84
CA HIS A 55 2.57 -4.64 -9.76
C HIS A 55 3.72 -3.88 -9.06
N GLN A 56 3.85 -2.56 -9.23
CA GLN A 56 4.94 -1.78 -8.65
C GLN A 56 4.53 -1.10 -7.35
N ILE A 57 5.45 -1.10 -6.39
CA ILE A 57 5.40 -0.33 -5.16
C ILE A 57 6.50 0.73 -5.23
N ARG A 58 6.13 2.00 -5.03
CA ARG A 58 7.01 3.16 -5.21
C ARG A 58 6.99 4.04 -3.98
N LEU A 59 8.18 4.38 -3.48
CA LEU A 59 8.37 5.34 -2.41
C LEU A 59 8.84 6.67 -3.01
N TYR A 60 8.12 7.75 -2.74
CA TYR A 60 8.50 9.10 -3.13
C TYR A 60 8.86 9.93 -1.90
N ASP A 61 9.88 10.78 -2.06
CA ASP A 61 10.27 11.80 -1.10
C ASP A 61 10.27 13.15 -1.83
N PRO A 62 9.40 14.10 -1.46
CA PRO A 62 9.33 15.41 -2.13
C PRO A 62 10.57 16.27 -1.86
N GLN A 63 11.34 15.98 -0.81
CA GLN A 63 12.60 16.66 -0.52
C GLN A 63 13.75 16.13 -1.39
N ALA A 64 13.59 14.96 -2.02
CA ALA A 64 14.56 14.45 -2.96
C ALA A 64 14.53 15.30 -4.25
N SER A 65 15.71 15.77 -4.67
CA SER A 65 15.88 16.73 -5.77
C SER A 65 15.35 16.25 -7.14
N ALA A 66 15.07 14.95 -7.31
CA ALA A 66 14.56 14.37 -8.54
C ALA A 66 13.11 13.90 -8.39
N ARG A 67 12.25 14.23 -9.37
CA ARG A 67 10.85 13.76 -9.46
C ARG A 67 10.75 12.28 -9.86
N ARG A 68 11.46 11.40 -9.17
CA ARG A 68 11.51 9.95 -9.39
C ARG A 68 11.27 9.24 -8.06
N PRO A 69 10.75 8.01 -8.06
CA PRO A 69 10.70 7.23 -6.83
C PRO A 69 12.12 7.07 -6.27
N VAL A 70 12.24 7.23 -4.95
CA VAL A 70 13.46 6.97 -4.18
C VAL A 70 13.75 5.47 -4.18
N GLN A 71 12.69 4.67 -4.05
CA GLN A 71 12.73 3.22 -4.16
C GLN A 71 11.55 2.72 -4.98
N GLU A 72 11.79 1.70 -5.80
CA GLU A 72 10.79 1.03 -6.61
C GLU A 72 11.06 -0.48 -6.59
N ILE A 73 10.03 -1.26 -6.31
CA ILE A 73 10.07 -2.72 -6.30
C ILE A 73 8.84 -3.27 -7.01
N ASP A 74 8.95 -4.51 -7.52
CA ASP A 74 7.82 -5.27 -8.03
C ASP A 74 7.30 -6.24 -6.97
N PHE A 75 5.98 -6.30 -6.80
CA PHE A 75 5.29 -7.27 -5.96
C PHE A 75 4.57 -8.29 -6.84
N GLU A 76 5.22 -9.44 -7.01
CA GLU A 76 4.74 -10.55 -7.84
C GLU A 76 4.46 -10.10 -9.29
N GLN A 77 3.37 -10.58 -9.89
CA GLN A 77 3.02 -10.32 -11.30
C GLN A 77 1.55 -9.91 -11.46
N CYS A 78 0.93 -9.41 -10.39
CA CYS A 78 -0.48 -9.05 -10.36
C CYS A 78 -0.70 -7.59 -9.93
N PRO A 79 -1.73 -6.92 -10.46
CA PRO A 79 -2.08 -5.58 -10.02
C PRO A 79 -2.28 -5.50 -8.50
N ILE A 80 -1.64 -4.49 -7.88
CA ILE A 80 -1.83 -4.18 -6.46
C ILE A 80 -3.07 -3.32 -6.34
N MET A 81 -3.97 -3.64 -5.42
CA MET A 81 -5.30 -3.03 -5.32
C MET A 81 -5.53 -2.30 -3.99
N SER A 82 -4.73 -2.57 -2.98
CA SER A 82 -4.89 -1.98 -1.65
C SER A 82 -3.54 -1.81 -0.97
N LEU A 83 -3.43 -0.74 -0.18
CA LEU A 83 -2.28 -0.39 0.62
C LEU A 83 -2.74 0.02 2.03
N ALA A 84 -2.01 -0.39 3.06
CA ALA A 84 -2.23 0.11 4.42
C ALA A 84 -0.94 0.19 5.23
N LEU A 85 -0.73 1.28 5.96
CA LEU A 85 0.33 1.42 6.95
C LEU A 85 -0.02 0.66 8.23
N LEU A 86 1.00 0.10 8.87
CA LEU A 86 0.87 -0.55 10.16
C LEU A 86 1.40 0.41 11.24
N HIS A 87 0.51 0.90 12.10
CA HIS A 87 0.81 1.91 13.13
C HIS A 87 1.58 1.38 14.35
N SER A 88 2.14 0.17 14.28
CA SER A 88 2.87 -0.43 15.41
C SER A 88 4.15 0.34 15.71
N SER A 89 4.42 0.53 17.00
CA SER A 89 5.19 1.63 17.61
C SER A 89 6.69 1.73 17.28
N ASN A 90 7.24 0.94 16.34
CA ASN A 90 8.68 0.97 16.07
C ASN A 90 9.11 0.72 14.62
N ASN A 91 8.23 0.21 13.75
CA ASN A 91 8.64 -0.16 12.39
C ASN A 91 7.66 0.42 11.39
N GLU A 92 8.17 1.28 10.50
CA GLU A 92 7.51 1.79 9.31
C GLU A 92 7.16 0.61 8.37
N ARG A 93 6.15 -0.18 8.73
CA ARG A 93 5.71 -1.36 7.97
C ARG A 93 4.42 -1.03 7.25
N PHE A 94 4.22 -1.68 6.13
CA PHE A 94 3.00 -1.55 5.34
C PHE A 94 2.57 -2.89 4.77
N LEU A 95 1.32 -2.92 4.35
CA LEU A 95 0.64 -4.08 3.79
C LEU A 95 0.20 -3.74 2.38
N VAL A 96 0.31 -4.72 1.49
CA VAL A 96 -0.23 -4.63 0.13
C VAL A 96 -1.09 -5.84 -0.14
N GLY A 97 -2.16 -5.64 -0.91
CA GLY A 97 -3.03 -6.70 -1.39
C GLY A 97 -3.17 -6.65 -2.91
N ASN A 98 -3.08 -7.81 -3.57
CA ASN A 98 -3.21 -7.89 -5.03
C ASN A 98 -4.58 -8.46 -5.48
N THR A 99 -4.76 -8.55 -6.80
CA THR A 99 -5.99 -9.09 -7.42
C THR A 99 -6.18 -10.59 -7.27
N GLN A 100 -5.14 -11.34 -6.90
CA GLN A 100 -5.21 -12.79 -6.73
C GLN A 100 -5.46 -13.23 -5.28
N GLY A 101 -5.44 -12.30 -4.34
CA GLY A 101 -5.62 -12.61 -2.92
C GLY A 101 -4.31 -12.79 -2.16
N GLU A 102 -3.18 -12.47 -2.77
CA GLU A 102 -1.91 -12.40 -2.05
C GLU A 102 -1.84 -11.09 -1.29
N MET A 103 -1.64 -11.21 0.02
CA MET A 103 -1.41 -10.08 0.93
C MET A 103 -0.02 -10.22 1.52
N ALA A 104 0.78 -9.17 1.45
CA ALA A 104 2.15 -9.19 1.95
C ALA A 104 2.47 -7.97 2.79
N GLN A 105 3.35 -8.17 3.77
CA GLN A 105 3.89 -7.15 4.65
C GLN A 105 5.31 -6.81 4.25
N PHE A 106 5.61 -5.52 4.23
CA PHE A 106 6.89 -4.96 3.88
C PHE A 106 7.36 -3.99 4.96
N ASP A 107 8.67 -3.75 4.98
CA ASP A 107 9.31 -2.70 5.79
C ASP A 107 9.76 -1.56 4.85
N ILE A 108 9.46 -0.32 5.21
CA ILE A 108 9.80 0.88 4.43
C ILE A 108 11.33 1.07 4.35
N LYS A 109 12.07 0.65 5.37
CA LYS A 109 13.55 0.73 5.32
C LYS A 109 14.15 -0.32 4.39
N HIS A 110 13.48 -1.46 4.24
CA HIS A 110 13.96 -2.63 3.51
C HIS A 110 12.90 -3.15 2.53
N LEU A 111 12.47 -2.29 1.59
CA LEU A 111 11.42 -2.62 0.61
C LEU A 111 11.73 -3.89 -0.20
N SER A 112 13.00 -4.23 -0.42
CA SER A 112 13.38 -5.40 -1.22
C SER A 112 12.99 -6.75 -0.60
N SER A 113 12.68 -6.79 0.71
CA SER A 113 12.38 -8.03 1.42
C SER A 113 10.95 -8.07 1.92
N ILE A 114 10.25 -9.16 1.63
CA ILE A 114 8.94 -9.43 2.18
C ILE A 114 9.12 -9.90 3.63
N VAL A 115 8.46 -9.22 4.57
CA VAL A 115 8.46 -9.60 5.99
C VAL A 115 7.57 -10.81 6.22
N HIS A 116 6.35 -10.77 5.68
CA HIS A 116 5.39 -11.84 5.84
C HIS A 116 4.38 -11.89 4.67
N LYS A 117 3.82 -13.07 4.39
CA LYS A 117 2.70 -13.25 3.46
C LYS A 117 1.51 -13.88 4.16
N TYR A 118 0.37 -13.20 4.13
CA TYR A 118 -0.88 -13.70 4.69
C TYR A 118 -1.59 -14.52 3.62
N ARG A 119 -1.99 -15.74 3.99
CA ARG A 119 -2.63 -16.71 3.09
C ARG A 119 -4.10 -16.92 3.45
N GLY A 120 -4.86 -17.50 2.52
CA GLY A 120 -6.24 -17.94 2.76
C GLY A 120 -7.33 -17.00 2.22
N VAL A 121 -6.94 -15.90 1.57
CA VAL A 121 -7.83 -15.09 0.75
C VAL A 121 -7.91 -15.70 -0.65
N ILE A 122 -9.11 -15.77 -1.23
CA ILE A 122 -9.33 -16.37 -2.55
C ILE A 122 -9.90 -15.29 -3.47
N GLY A 123 -9.03 -14.50 -4.09
CA GLY A 123 -9.43 -13.42 -5.01
C GLY A 123 -9.07 -12.03 -4.50
N SER A 124 -9.40 -11.03 -5.31
CA SER A 124 -8.86 -9.67 -5.15
C SER A 124 -9.13 -9.08 -3.78
N ILE A 125 -8.07 -8.70 -3.09
CA ILE A 125 -8.15 -7.88 -1.87
C ILE A 125 -8.42 -6.45 -2.32
N ARG A 126 -9.53 -5.88 -1.84
CA ARG A 126 -10.02 -4.56 -2.24
C ARG A 126 -9.73 -3.47 -1.23
N SER A 127 -9.57 -3.84 0.02
CA SER A 127 -9.24 -2.92 1.09
C SER A 127 -8.46 -3.66 2.16
N ILE A 128 -7.47 -2.99 2.72
CA ILE A 128 -6.77 -3.40 3.92
C ILE A 128 -6.84 -2.20 4.86
N ASP A 129 -7.12 -2.45 6.13
CA ASP A 129 -7.08 -1.42 7.16
C ASP A 129 -6.38 -1.99 8.40
N THR A 130 -5.71 -1.13 9.16
CA THR A 130 -5.03 -1.53 10.39
C THR A 130 -5.58 -0.79 11.57
N HIS A 131 -5.73 -1.50 12.68
CA HIS A 131 -6.22 -0.89 13.90
C HIS A 131 -5.12 0.02 14.50
N PRO A 132 -5.46 1.24 14.98
CA PRO A 132 -4.45 2.23 15.38
C PRO A 132 -3.64 1.85 16.63
N THR A 133 -4.22 1.05 17.54
CA THR A 133 -3.57 0.66 18.81
C THR A 133 -3.34 -0.84 18.96
N LEU A 134 -4.35 -1.65 18.67
CA LEU A 134 -4.25 -3.12 18.66
C LEU A 134 -3.50 -3.64 17.42
N PRO A 135 -2.77 -4.77 17.51
CA PRO A 135 -2.08 -5.39 16.39
C PRO A 135 -3.07 -6.16 15.49
N LEU A 136 -4.11 -5.49 15.00
CA LEU A 136 -5.15 -6.09 14.17
C LEU A 136 -5.12 -5.52 12.75
N ILE A 137 -5.24 -6.41 11.78
CA ILE A 137 -5.29 -6.11 10.36
C ILE A 137 -6.61 -6.64 9.83
N ALA A 138 -7.43 -5.76 9.27
CA ALA A 138 -8.64 -6.14 8.55
C ALA A 138 -8.37 -6.15 7.04
N SER A 139 -8.79 -7.21 6.36
CA SER A 139 -8.75 -7.28 4.90
C SER A 139 -10.10 -7.68 4.32
N ALA A 140 -10.54 -6.95 3.30
CA ALA A 140 -11.79 -7.21 2.57
C ALA A 140 -11.48 -7.70 1.16
N SER A 141 -12.10 -8.81 0.76
CA SER A 141 -11.90 -9.41 -0.56
C SER A 141 -13.20 -9.62 -1.32
N ILE A 142 -13.10 -9.81 -2.63
CA ILE A 142 -14.22 -10.19 -3.51
C ILE A 142 -14.80 -11.56 -3.14
N ASP A 143 -14.09 -12.39 -2.37
CA ASP A 143 -14.63 -13.65 -1.85
C ASP A 143 -15.77 -13.51 -0.84
N GLN A 144 -16.25 -12.29 -0.60
CA GLN A 144 -17.37 -11.95 0.28
C GLN A 144 -17.05 -12.13 1.77
N TYR A 145 -15.77 -12.24 2.13
CA TYR A 145 -15.33 -12.31 3.51
C TYR A 145 -14.47 -11.13 3.91
N VAL A 146 -14.58 -10.74 5.17
CA VAL A 146 -13.64 -9.83 5.83
C VAL A 146 -12.83 -10.65 6.80
N ARG A 147 -11.51 -10.64 6.65
CA ARG A 147 -10.61 -11.40 7.51
C ARG A 147 -9.88 -10.48 8.46
N ILE A 148 -9.81 -10.90 9.70
CA ILE A 148 -9.00 -10.24 10.73
C ILE A 148 -7.77 -11.09 10.97
N HIS A 149 -6.60 -10.47 10.84
CA HIS A 149 -5.31 -11.07 11.15
C HIS A 149 -4.69 -10.33 12.33
N ASP A 150 -3.97 -11.08 13.16
CA ASP A 150 -3.12 -10.52 14.19
C ASP A 150 -1.75 -10.20 13.57
N ALA A 151 -1.27 -8.96 13.74
CA ALA A 151 -0.08 -8.43 13.09
C ALA A 151 1.23 -8.95 13.71
N ASP A 152 1.19 -9.43 14.96
CA ASP A 152 2.37 -9.91 15.68
C ASP A 152 2.57 -11.41 15.51
N THR A 153 1.48 -12.17 15.56
CA THR A 153 1.46 -13.63 15.39
C THR A 153 1.27 -14.06 13.94
N HIS A 154 0.83 -13.13 13.08
CA HIS A 154 0.48 -13.34 11.67
C HIS A 154 -0.61 -14.39 11.43
N ARG A 155 -1.42 -14.69 12.45
CA ARG A 155 -2.50 -15.68 12.35
C ARG A 155 -3.82 -14.99 12.02
N GLN A 156 -4.65 -15.70 11.25
CA GLN A 156 -6.04 -15.29 11.05
C GLN A 156 -6.81 -15.54 12.35
N VAL A 157 -7.42 -14.49 12.88
CA VAL A 157 -8.25 -14.51 14.10
C VAL A 157 -9.72 -14.74 13.76
N SER A 158 -10.20 -14.14 12.66
CA SER A 158 -11.61 -14.20 12.25
C SER A 158 -11.78 -14.10 10.73
N LYS A 159 -12.92 -14.59 10.23
CA LYS A 159 -13.34 -14.60 8.81
C LYS A 159 -14.85 -14.39 8.72
#